data_AF-A0AAU0R9I9-F1
#
_entry.id   AF-A0AAU0R9I9-F1
#
_cell.length_a   1.000
_cell.length_b   1.000
_cell.length_c   1.000
_cell.angle_alpha   90.00
_cell.angle_beta   90.00
_cell.angle_gamma   90.00
#
_symmetry.space_group_name_H-M   'P 1'
#
loop_
_entity.id
_entity.type
_entity.pdbx_description
1 polymer ?
#
loop_
_entity_poly.entity_id
_entity_poly.type
_entity_poly.pdbx_seq_one_letter_code
_entity_poly.pdbx_strand_id
1 'polypeptide(L)'
;MIKKAFSPIVDENSKILILGTMPGERSLQQQQYYGHKGNQFWKLIFTLVDKPLSDNYEDKKRLLLNKGIALWDVLEYCERTSSADSAM
;
A
#
# COMPACT_ATOMS: atom_id res chain seq x y z
N MET A 1 2.70 -8.36 18.59
CA MET A 1 1.65 -7.32 18.37
C MET A 1 0.96 -7.64 17.06
N ILE A 2 -0.37 -7.71 17.06
CA ILE A 2 -1.17 -8.00 15.85
C ILE A 2 -1.18 -6.75 14.97
N LYS A 3 -0.78 -6.91 13.71
CA LYS A 3 -0.88 -5.89 12.67
C LYS A 3 -2.09 -6.21 11.80
N LYS A 4 -2.89 -5.20 11.47
CA LYS A 4 -4.04 -5.29 10.58
C LYS A 4 -3.75 -4.57 9.26
N ALA A 5 -4.08 -5.18 8.13
CA ALA A 5 -4.00 -4.56 6.83
C ALA A 5 -5.10 -3.52 6.59
N PHE A 6 -4.99 -2.77 5.50
CA PHE A 6 -5.97 -1.75 5.17
C PHE A 6 -7.15 -2.33 4.39
N SER A 7 -8.24 -1.57 4.34
CA SER A 7 -9.33 -1.85 3.40
C SER A 7 -8.84 -1.78 1.95
N PRO A 8 -9.39 -2.58 1.04
CA PRO A 8 -9.02 -2.52 -0.38
C PRO A 8 -9.35 -1.14 -0.97
N ILE A 9 -8.50 -0.67 -1.89
CA ILE A 9 -8.83 0.42 -2.80
C ILE A 9 -9.38 -0.23 -4.07
N VAL A 10 -10.69 -0.18 -4.27
CA VAL A 10 -11.37 -0.85 -5.38
C VAL A 10 -12.69 -0.15 -5.69
N ASP A 11 -13.12 -0.23 -6.95
CA ASP A 11 -14.46 0.14 -7.41
C ASP A 11 -14.97 -0.83 -8.49
N GLU A 12 -16.19 -0.61 -8.97
CA GLU A 12 -16.82 -1.41 -10.03
C GLU A 12 -16.10 -1.37 -11.38
N ASN A 13 -15.23 -0.38 -11.60
CA ASN A 13 -14.49 -0.18 -12.85
C ASN A 13 -13.09 -0.79 -12.82
N SER A 14 -12.72 -1.42 -11.71
CA SER A 14 -11.41 -2.02 -11.50
C SER A 14 -11.21 -3.26 -12.38
N LYS A 15 -10.13 -3.26 -13.17
CA LYS A 15 -9.77 -4.32 -14.13
C LYS A 15 -8.48 -5.05 -13.78
N ILE A 16 -7.58 -4.38 -13.07
CA ILE A 16 -6.29 -4.91 -12.65
C ILE A 16 -6.27 -4.89 -11.12
N LEU A 17 -5.96 -6.02 -10.49
CA LEU A 17 -5.76 -6.10 -9.04
C LEU A 17 -4.29 -6.28 -8.73
N ILE A 18 -3.72 -5.36 -7.95
CA ILE A 18 -2.37 -5.49 -7.39
C ILE A 18 -2.51 -5.97 -5.94
N LEU A 19 -1.86 -7.09 -5.62
CA LEU A 19 -1.84 -7.67 -4.29
C LEU A 19 -0.46 -7.53 -3.65
N GLY A 20 -0.39 -6.78 -2.56
CA GLY A 20 0.72 -6.80 -1.62
C GLY A 20 0.61 -7.98 -0.65
N THR A 21 1.66 -8.25 0.11
CA THR A 21 1.64 -9.30 1.13
C THR A 21 1.06 -8.80 2.45
N MET A 22 1.70 -7.81 3.05
CA MET A 22 1.31 -7.18 4.32
C MET A 22 1.92 -5.76 4.39
N PRO A 23 1.20 -4.75 4.91
CA PRO A 23 1.76 -3.43 5.09
C PRO A 23 3.00 -3.42 5.99
N GLY A 24 4.05 -2.76 5.51
CA GLY A 24 5.22 -2.43 6.32
C GLY A 24 4.91 -1.45 7.45
N GLU A 25 5.81 -1.30 8.42
CA GLU A 25 5.57 -0.47 9.61
C GLU A 25 5.32 0.99 9.30
N ARG A 26 6.08 1.59 8.37
CA ARG A 26 5.82 2.98 7.96
C ARG A 26 4.48 3.15 7.24
N SER A 27 4.07 2.15 6.47
CA SER A 27 2.74 2.13 5.84
C SER A 27 1.64 2.15 6.90
N LEU A 28 1.77 1.29 7.92
CA LEU A 28 0.83 1.22 9.05
C LEU A 28 0.79 2.52 9.86
N GLN A 29 1.96 3.11 10.17
CA GLN A 29 2.04 4.38 10.90
C GLN A 29 1.35 5.52 10.14
N GLN A 30 1.48 5.56 8.82
CA GLN A 30 0.88 6.58 7.98
C GLN A 30 -0.56 6.28 7.55
N GLN A 31 -1.06 5.07 7.80
CA GLN A 31 -2.34 4.57 7.29
C GLN A 31 -2.43 4.66 5.75
N GLN A 32 -1.35 4.28 5.07
CA GLN A 32 -1.24 4.35 3.61
C GLN A 32 -0.58 3.09 3.05
N TYR A 33 -1.17 2.51 2.01
CA TYR A 33 -0.45 1.54 1.18
C TYR A 33 0.86 2.14 0.68
N TYR A 34 1.95 1.38 0.84
CA TYR A 34 3.30 1.77 0.42
C TYR A 34 3.75 3.17 0.89
N GLY A 35 3.37 3.59 2.12
CA GLY A 35 3.68 4.93 2.67
C GLY A 35 5.18 5.23 2.91
N HIS A 36 6.04 4.20 2.91
CA HIS A 36 7.48 4.40 3.04
C HIS A 36 8.05 5.15 1.82
N LYS A 37 8.70 6.32 2.01
CA LYS A 37 9.27 7.14 0.91
C LYS A 37 10.25 6.40 -0.02
N GLY A 38 10.94 5.37 0.49
CA GLY A 38 11.82 4.51 -0.29
C GLY A 38 11.10 3.41 -1.09
N ASN A 39 9.80 3.20 -0.86
CA ASN A 39 9.02 2.27 -1.67
C ASN A 39 8.74 2.89 -3.05
N GLN A 40 8.97 2.12 -4.11
CA GLN A 40 8.91 2.61 -5.49
C GLN A 40 7.52 2.50 -6.12
N PHE A 41 6.56 1.86 -5.45
CA PHE A 41 5.22 1.60 -6.01
C PHE A 41 4.56 2.86 -6.56
N TRP A 42 4.45 3.91 -5.74
CA TRP A 42 3.79 5.15 -6.17
C TRP A 42 4.56 5.86 -7.28
N LYS A 43 5.90 5.86 -7.24
CA LYS A 43 6.70 6.44 -8.33
C LYS A 43 6.44 5.69 -9.63
N LEU A 44 6.45 4.37 -9.60
CA LEU A 44 6.19 3.53 -10.77
C LEU A 44 4.80 3.79 -11.36
N ILE A 45 3.75 3.79 -10.53
CA ILE A 45 2.37 4.03 -10.99
C ILE A 45 2.25 5.40 -11.66
N PHE A 46 2.81 6.45 -11.07
CA PHE A 46 2.73 7.80 -11.63
C PHE A 46 3.56 7.95 -12.91
N THR A 47 4.72 7.30 -13.00
CA THR A 47 5.53 7.26 -14.22
C THR A 47 4.81 6.53 -15.35
N LEU A 48 4.16 5.39 -15.09
CA LEU A 48 3.45 4.60 -16.11
C LEU A 48 2.26 5.35 -16.75
N VAL A 49 1.72 6.34 -16.05
CA VAL A 49 0.57 7.14 -16.51
C VAL A 49 0.94 8.57 -16.89
N ASP A 50 2.24 8.86 -16.96
CA ASP A 50 2.82 10.15 -17.30
C ASP A 50 2.24 11.31 -16.47
N LYS A 51 2.26 11.16 -15.14
CA LYS A 51 1.82 12.20 -14.19
C LYS A 51 2.87 12.50 -13.13
N PRO A 52 2.95 13.76 -12.65
CA PRO A 52 3.81 14.09 -11.52
C PRO A 52 3.33 13.38 -10.26
N LEU A 53 4.26 12.83 -9.47
CA LEU A 53 3.96 12.20 -8.19
C LEU A 53 3.24 13.20 -7.27
N SER A 54 2.06 12.82 -6.78
CA SER A 54 1.36 13.58 -5.73
C SER A 54 1.77 13.08 -4.35
N ASP A 55 1.95 14.00 -3.39
CA ASP A 55 2.12 13.67 -1.98
C ASP A 55 0.77 13.43 -1.27
N ASN A 56 -0.35 13.87 -1.85
CA ASN A 56 -1.67 13.66 -1.29
C ASN A 56 -2.16 12.22 -1.55
N TYR A 57 -2.50 11.51 -0.48
CA TYR A 57 -2.94 10.12 -0.55
C TYR A 57 -4.28 9.93 -1.27
N GLU A 58 -5.20 10.88 -1.17
CA GLU A 58 -6.48 10.82 -1.89
C GLU A 58 -6.27 10.91 -3.40
N ASP A 59 -5.31 11.72 -3.86
CA ASP A 59 -4.99 11.80 -5.29
C ASP A 59 -4.36 10.50 -5.80
N LYS A 60 -3.53 9.85 -4.97
CA LYS A 60 -2.96 8.52 -5.26
C LYS A 60 -4.07 7.47 -5.43
N LYS A 61 -5.05 7.43 -4.51
CA LYS A 61 -6.20 6.52 -4.60
C LYS A 61 -7.04 6.79 -5.83
N ARG A 62 -7.39 8.06 -6.07
CA ARG A 62 -8.18 8.48 -7.25
C ARG A 62 -7.46 8.11 -8.55
N LEU A 63 -6.14 8.24 -8.61
CA LEU A 63 -5.36 7.86 -9.78
C LEU A 63 -5.51 6.37 -10.10
N LEU A 64 -5.42 5.50 -9.09
CA LEU A 64 -5.59 4.05 -9.26
C LEU A 64 -6.98 3.72 -9.81
N LEU A 65 -8.03 4.23 -9.15
CA LEU A 65 -9.42 3.98 -9.57
C LEU A 65 -9.69 4.50 -10.98
N ASN A 66 -9.24 5.71 -11.32
CA ASN A 66 -9.36 6.29 -12.67
C ASN A 66 -8.65 5.47 -13.75
N LYS A 67 -7.68 4.63 -13.38
CA LYS A 67 -6.94 3.75 -14.29
C LYS A 67 -7.43 2.30 -14.21
N GLY A 68 -8.51 2.03 -13.46
CA GLY A 68 -9.07 0.70 -13.28
C GLY A 68 -8.11 -0.24 -12.53
N ILE A 69 -7.29 0.31 -11.62
CA ILE A 69 -6.35 -0.46 -10.80
C ILE A 69 -6.89 -0.52 -9.38
N ALA A 70 -7.16 -1.73 -8.90
CA ALA A 70 -7.44 -2.03 -7.50
C ALA A 70 -6.13 -2.38 -6.76
N LEU A 71 -6.11 -2.09 -5.46
CA LEU A 71 -4.97 -2.35 -4.59
C LEU A 71 -5.44 -2.93 -3.25
N TRP A 72 -4.86 -4.06 -2.86
CA TRP A 72 -5.10 -4.69 -1.56
C TRP A 72 -3.88 -5.49 -1.09
N ASP A 73 -3.98 -6.10 0.08
CA ASP A 73 -3.00 -7.03 0.64
C ASP A 73 -3.65 -8.41 0.84
N VAL A 74 -2.86 -9.47 0.68
CA VAL A 74 -3.32 -10.86 0.84
C VAL A 74 -3.57 -11.21 2.30
N LEU A 75 -2.73 -10.71 3.21
CA LEU A 75 -2.86 -11.00 4.64
C LEU A 75 -3.67 -9.88 5.31
N GLU A 76 -4.81 -10.23 5.92
CA GLU A 76 -5.60 -9.24 6.68
C GLU A 76 -4.99 -8.97 8.06
N TYR A 77 -4.44 -10.02 8.69
CA TYR A 77 -3.84 -9.96 10.02
C TYR A 77 -2.51 -10.71 10.04
N CYS A 78 -1.53 -10.19 10.77
CA CYS A 78 -0.26 -10.87 11.01
C CYS A 78 0.23 -10.55 12.42
N GLU A 79 0.62 -11.58 13.14
CA GLU A 79 1.37 -11.42 14.37
C GLU A 79 2.85 -11.31 14.03
N ARG A 80 3.45 -10.14 14.32
CA ARG A 80 4.90 -10.03 14.31
C ARG A 80 5.40 -10.31 15.71
N THR A 81 6.01 -11.47 15.89
CA THR A 81 6.83 -11.79 17.05
C THR A 81 8.05 -10.86 16.99
N SER A 82 8.26 -10.07 18.03
CA SER A 82 9.55 -9.41 18.24
C SER A 82 10.60 -10.52 18.20
N SER A 83 11.53 -10.50 17.26
CA SER A 83 12.64 -11.45 17.28
C SER A 83 13.32 -11.33 18.63
N ALA A 84 13.52 -12.47 19.31
CA ALA A 84 14.25 -12.56 20.57
C ALA A 84 15.76 -12.36 20.38
N ASP A 85 16.18 -11.48 19.47
CA ASP A 85 17.58 -11.10 19.25
C ASP A 85 17.85 -9.72 19.87
N SER A 86 17.49 -9.60 21.14
CA SER A 86 18.03 -8.55 22.04
C SER A 86 18.43 -9.13 23.39
N ALA A 87 18.72 -10.44 23.42
CA ALA A 87 19.40 -11.09 24.53
C ALA A 87 20.86 -11.34 24.15
N MET A 88 21.66 -10.27 24.10
CA MET A 88 23.10 -10.29 24.37
C MET A 88 23.50 -9.02 25.09
#